data_AF-A0A0H2LYP2-F1
#
_entry.id   AF-A0A0H2LYP2-F1
#
_cell.length_a   1.000
_cell.length_b   1.000
_cell.length_c   1.000
_cell.angle_alpha   90.00
_cell.angle_beta   90.00
_cell.angle_gamma   90.00
#
_symmetry.space_group_name_H-M   'P 1'
#
loop_
_entity.id
_entity.type
_entity.pdbx_description
1 polymer ?
#
loop_
_entity_poly.entity_id
_entity_poly.type
_entity_poly.pdbx_seq_one_letter_code
_entity_poly.pdbx_strand_id
1 'polypeptide(L)'
;MQLHEYIDLLHGGTEDHAGSDAVKRSAVELAHSLREPLQLKVRTAPELAQVFARRSRAHDALLVHVPLHISDCFLIAIFRNGVPTAQEHLLFDIGAEYQEPMLDCPEFGVAEPANEANIRHWIPLLQGQPSAFAVIERRGGTYMQVFADLEGFHLEHQLVTPGSHYRRTEPVSADEAVDTLVSYACEKYEWAYKPWERLELQAT
;
A
#
# COMPACT_ATOMS: atom_id res chain seq x y z
N MET A 1 -8.28 4.88 5.21
CA MET A 1 -7.08 5.49 5.82
C MET A 1 -5.92 5.34 4.86
N GLN A 2 -4.91 6.19 4.98
CA GLN A 2 -3.64 6.12 4.29
C GLN A 2 -2.64 5.25 5.07
N LEU A 3 -1.55 4.82 4.42
CA LEU A 3 -0.57 3.93 5.04
C LEU A 3 0.14 4.56 6.25
N HIS A 4 0.49 5.85 6.20
CA HIS A 4 1.14 6.51 7.35
C HIS A 4 0.24 6.54 8.59
N GLU A 5 -1.07 6.74 8.43
CA GLU A 5 -2.03 6.71 9.55
C GLU A 5 -2.06 5.33 10.21
N TYR A 6 -1.86 4.27 9.43
CA TYR A 6 -1.75 2.91 9.95
C TYR A 6 -0.42 2.68 10.66
N ILE A 7 0.69 3.17 10.10
CA ILE A 7 2.02 3.11 10.73
C ILE A 7 2.00 3.83 12.09
N ASP A 8 1.34 4.98 12.19
CA ASP A 8 1.15 5.70 13.44
C ASP A 8 0.38 4.84 14.48
N LEU A 9 -0.63 4.08 14.07
CA LEU A 9 -1.34 3.14 14.96
C LEU A 9 -0.45 2.02 15.50
N LEU A 10 0.62 1.66 14.79
CA LEU A 10 1.60 0.67 15.21
C LEU A 10 2.65 1.24 16.17
N HIS A 11 2.69 2.55 16.36
CA HIS A 11 3.63 3.20 17.27
C HIS A 11 3.47 2.62 18.69
N GLY A 12 4.58 2.32 19.37
CA GLY A 12 4.57 1.67 20.69
C GLY A 12 4.23 0.18 20.65
N GLY A 13 4.01 -0.38 19.46
CA GLY A 13 3.76 -1.78 19.21
C GLY A 13 2.29 -2.17 19.30
N THR A 14 2.03 -3.42 18.94
CA THR A 14 0.71 -4.05 19.01
C THR A 14 0.82 -5.39 19.70
N GLU A 15 -0.28 -5.84 20.29
CA GLU A 15 -0.36 -7.14 20.94
C GLU A 15 -1.57 -7.93 20.47
N ASP A 16 -1.45 -9.26 20.56
CA ASP A 16 -2.52 -10.16 20.17
C ASP A 16 -3.74 -9.92 21.05
N HIS A 17 -4.91 -9.86 20.41
CA HIS A 17 -6.16 -9.64 21.11
C HIS A 17 -7.20 -10.68 20.68
N ALA A 18 -7.85 -11.29 21.65
CA ALA A 18 -8.99 -12.17 21.42
C ALA A 18 -10.22 -11.34 21.02
N GLY A 19 -10.26 -10.89 19.76
CA GLY A 19 -11.42 -10.21 19.21
C GLY A 19 -12.65 -11.13 19.24
N SER A 20 -13.79 -10.58 19.67
CA SER A 20 -15.04 -11.34 19.71
C SER A 20 -15.49 -11.75 18.31
N ASP A 21 -16.24 -12.85 18.21
CA ASP A 21 -16.78 -13.29 16.92
C ASP A 21 -17.63 -12.21 16.24
N ALA A 22 -18.35 -11.40 17.02
CA ALA A 22 -19.15 -10.29 16.50
C ALA A 22 -18.27 -9.25 15.77
N VAL A 23 -17.13 -8.89 16.38
CA VAL A 23 -16.15 -7.96 15.77
C VAL A 23 -15.54 -8.58 14.51
N LYS A 24 -15.15 -9.85 14.55
CA LYS A 24 -14.59 -10.55 13.39
C LYS A 24 -15.59 -10.63 12.23
N ARG A 25 -16.87 -10.95 12.52
CA ARG A 25 -17.94 -10.94 11.51
C ARG A 25 -18.16 -9.57 10.91
N SER A 26 -18.19 -8.51 11.72
CA SER A 26 -18.29 -7.14 11.23
C SER A 26 -17.14 -6.76 10.29
N ALA A 27 -15.91 -7.18 10.60
CA ALA A 27 -14.76 -6.96 9.71
C ALA A 27 -14.87 -7.72 8.38
N VAL A 28 -15.36 -8.97 8.41
CA VAL A 28 -15.61 -9.78 7.21
C VAL A 28 -16.73 -9.17 6.35
N GLU A 29 -17.80 -8.69 6.98
CA GLU A 29 -18.89 -7.97 6.30
C GLU A 29 -18.40 -6.68 5.65
N LEU A 30 -17.54 -5.92 6.34
CA LEU A 30 -16.89 -4.75 5.76
C LEU A 30 -16.05 -5.14 4.54
N ALA A 31 -15.20 -6.16 4.64
CA ALA A 31 -14.39 -6.64 3.53
C ALA A 31 -15.25 -7.08 2.33
N HIS A 32 -16.39 -7.72 2.60
CA HIS A 32 -17.37 -8.07 1.57
C HIS A 32 -17.96 -6.82 0.90
N SER A 33 -18.38 -5.82 1.69
CA SER A 33 -18.97 -4.58 1.18
C SER A 33 -18.00 -3.75 0.33
N LEU A 34 -16.70 -3.85 0.64
CA LEU A 34 -15.65 -3.12 -0.07
C LEU A 34 -15.08 -3.89 -1.27
N ARG A 35 -15.63 -5.08 -1.59
CA ARG A 35 -15.09 -5.93 -2.66
C ARG A 35 -15.02 -5.20 -4.01
N GLU A 36 -16.12 -4.62 -4.45
CA GLU A 36 -16.21 -3.90 -5.72
C GLU A 36 -15.32 -2.64 -5.73
N PRO A 37 -15.42 -1.70 -4.76
CA PRO A 37 -14.59 -0.49 -4.79
C PRO A 37 -13.09 -0.76 -4.61
N LEU A 38 -12.71 -1.88 -3.99
CA LEU A 38 -11.31 -2.31 -3.88
C LEU A 38 -10.89 -3.28 -5.00
N GLN A 39 -11.77 -3.59 -5.95
CA GLN A 39 -11.52 -4.53 -7.04
C GLN A 39 -10.97 -5.89 -6.55
N LEU A 40 -11.47 -6.36 -5.41
CA LEU A 40 -11.09 -7.65 -4.83
C LEU A 40 -11.79 -8.78 -5.60
N LYS A 41 -11.05 -9.82 -5.98
CA LYS A 41 -11.64 -10.98 -6.67
C LYS A 41 -12.74 -11.63 -5.83
N VAL A 42 -13.85 -12.00 -6.48
CA VAL A 42 -14.99 -12.67 -5.84
C VAL A 42 -14.59 -14.08 -5.41
N ARG A 43 -14.63 -14.35 -4.10
CA ARG A 43 -14.49 -15.68 -3.49
C ARG A 43 -15.30 -15.78 -2.21
N THR A 44 -15.45 -17.01 -1.72
CA THR A 44 -16.00 -17.32 -0.39
C THR A 44 -15.29 -16.52 0.69
N ALA A 45 -16.06 -15.98 1.64
CA ALA A 45 -15.52 -15.27 2.79
C ALA A 45 -14.59 -16.19 3.62
N PRO A 46 -13.51 -15.66 4.21
CA PRO A 46 -12.63 -16.45 5.07
C PRO A 46 -13.37 -16.94 6.32
N GLU A 47 -12.92 -18.06 6.87
CA GLU A 47 -13.46 -18.56 8.14
C GLU A 47 -13.04 -17.63 9.29
N LEU A 48 -13.88 -17.47 10.32
CA LEU A 48 -13.59 -16.58 11.46
C LEU A 48 -12.33 -16.99 12.24
N ALA A 49 -11.93 -18.27 12.16
CA ALA A 49 -10.69 -18.76 12.75
C ALA A 49 -9.43 -18.18 12.08
N GLN A 50 -9.53 -17.77 10.81
CA GLN A 50 -8.44 -17.15 10.05
C GLN A 50 -8.36 -15.63 10.27
N VAL A 51 -9.42 -15.04 10.80
CA VAL A 51 -9.47 -13.61 11.17
C VAL A 51 -8.88 -13.43 12.55
N PHE A 52 -7.86 -12.59 12.67
CA PHE A 52 -7.21 -12.27 13.95
C PHE A 52 -7.25 -10.78 14.24
N ALA A 53 -7.09 -10.41 15.51
CA ALA A 53 -7.13 -9.02 15.94
C ALA A 53 -5.88 -8.68 16.74
N ARG A 54 -5.38 -7.46 16.53
CA ARG A 54 -4.29 -6.87 17.31
C ARG A 54 -4.75 -5.58 17.95
N ARG A 55 -4.34 -5.33 19.18
CA ARG A 55 -4.64 -4.10 19.90
C ARG A 55 -3.42 -3.18 19.82
N SER A 56 -3.64 -1.91 19.45
CA SER A 56 -2.59 -0.89 19.55
C SER A 56 -2.30 -0.60 21.03
N ARG A 57 -1.03 -0.48 21.38
CA ARG A 57 -0.61 -0.14 22.74
C ARG A 57 -0.66 1.36 23.02
N ALA A 58 -0.39 2.18 22.01
CA ALA A 58 -0.39 3.63 22.13
C ALA A 58 -1.76 4.26 21.88
N HIS A 59 -2.64 3.55 21.16
CA HIS A 59 -3.95 4.06 20.75
C HIS A 59 -5.07 3.13 21.19
N ASP A 60 -6.24 3.68 21.52
CA ASP A 60 -7.46 2.88 21.72
C ASP A 60 -8.03 2.42 20.38
N ALA A 61 -7.29 1.53 19.71
CA ALA A 61 -7.60 0.99 18.40
C ALA A 61 -7.41 -0.53 18.38
N LEU A 62 -8.40 -1.23 17.87
CA LEU A 62 -8.36 -2.66 17.55
C LEU A 62 -8.25 -2.82 16.03
N LEU A 63 -7.21 -3.53 15.60
CA LEU A 63 -6.83 -3.78 14.21
C LEU A 63 -7.21 -5.22 13.86
N VAL A 64 -8.31 -5.40 13.13
CA VAL A 64 -8.83 -6.73 12.77
C VAL A 64 -8.38 -7.07 11.36
N HIS A 65 -7.60 -8.14 11.22
CA HIS A 65 -6.97 -8.55 9.98
C HIS A 65 -7.83 -9.64 9.33
N VAL A 66 -8.43 -9.29 8.19
CA VAL A 66 -9.23 -10.19 7.36
C VAL A 66 -8.36 -10.65 6.20
N PRO A 67 -7.98 -11.95 6.12
CA PRO A 67 -7.13 -12.44 5.06
C PRO A 67 -7.83 -12.34 3.70
N LEU A 68 -7.05 -11.98 2.68
CA LEU A 68 -7.49 -11.93 1.29
C LEU A 68 -7.11 -13.21 0.56
N HIS A 69 -7.56 -13.32 -0.69
CA HIS A 69 -7.24 -14.47 -1.55
C HIS A 69 -5.77 -14.53 -1.99
N ILE A 70 -5.03 -13.42 -1.82
CA ILE A 70 -3.60 -13.32 -2.08
C ILE A 70 -2.90 -13.62 -0.75
N SER A 71 -1.97 -14.58 -0.76
CA SER A 71 -1.22 -14.96 0.45
C SER A 71 -0.59 -13.74 1.08
N ASP A 72 -0.65 -13.62 2.41
CA ASP A 72 -0.03 -12.53 3.15
C ASP A 72 -0.55 -11.12 2.78
N CYS A 73 -1.76 -11.05 2.21
CA CYS A 73 -2.48 -9.79 2.03
C CYS A 73 -3.73 -9.77 2.91
N PHE A 74 -4.00 -8.61 3.49
CA PHE A 74 -5.10 -8.41 4.42
C PHE A 74 -5.90 -7.16 4.08
N LEU A 75 -7.21 -7.23 4.32
CA LEU A 75 -7.96 -6.03 4.66
C LEU A 75 -7.90 -5.88 6.17
N ILE A 76 -7.37 -4.74 6.62
CA ILE A 76 -7.31 -4.41 8.04
C ILE A 76 -8.47 -3.47 8.32
N ALA A 77 -9.37 -3.88 9.20
CA ALA A 77 -10.51 -3.10 9.68
C ALA A 77 -10.19 -2.50 11.05
N ILE A 78 -10.41 -1.20 11.23
CA ILE A 78 -9.98 -0.45 12.41
C ILE A 78 -11.21 -0.06 13.22
N PHE A 79 -11.23 -0.50 14.49
CA PHE A 79 -12.26 -0.19 15.47
C PHE A 79 -11.65 0.66 16.58
N ARG A 80 -12.15 1.87 16.80
CA ARG A 80 -11.67 2.77 17.87
C ARG A 80 -12.69 2.90 18.99
N ASN A 81 -12.22 3.18 20.19
CA ASN A 81 -13.09 3.53 21.33
C ASN A 81 -14.13 2.45 21.66
N GLY A 82 -13.83 1.18 21.37
CA GLY A 82 -14.71 0.04 21.65
C GLY A 82 -16.02 -0.01 20.85
N VAL A 83 -16.15 0.75 19.76
CA VAL A 83 -17.37 0.70 18.92
C VAL A 83 -17.49 -0.65 18.20
N PRO A 84 -18.72 -1.12 17.90
CA PRO A 84 -18.94 -2.43 17.29
C PRO A 84 -18.74 -2.47 15.77
N THR A 85 -18.53 -1.32 15.12
CA THR A 85 -18.37 -1.20 13.66
C THR A 85 -17.05 -0.54 13.32
N ALA A 86 -16.32 -1.10 12.36
CA ALA A 86 -15.08 -0.50 11.90
C ALA A 86 -15.34 0.88 11.29
N GLN A 87 -14.48 1.84 11.64
CA GLN A 87 -14.57 3.22 11.16
C GLN A 87 -13.68 3.44 9.93
N GLU A 88 -12.61 2.67 9.83
CA GLU A 88 -11.58 2.84 8.80
C GLU A 88 -11.10 1.47 8.32
N HIS A 89 -10.47 1.45 7.15
CA HIS A 89 -9.83 0.26 6.59
C HIS A 89 -8.57 0.62 5.79
N LEU A 90 -7.70 -0.38 5.64
CA LEU A 90 -6.51 -0.38 4.79
C LEU A 90 -6.35 -1.74 4.09
N LEU A 91 -5.89 -1.75 2.84
CA LEU A 91 -5.32 -2.95 2.22
C LEU A 91 -3.83 -2.99 2.49
N PHE A 92 -3.35 -4.12 3.00
CA PHE A 92 -1.95 -4.28 3.36
C PHE A 92 -1.39 -5.59 2.81
N ASP A 93 -0.20 -5.48 2.22
CA ASP A 93 0.59 -6.58 1.70
C ASP A 93 1.80 -6.79 2.62
N ILE A 94 1.68 -7.68 3.62
CA ILE A 94 2.83 -7.94 4.50
C ILE A 94 3.89 -8.78 3.77
N GLY A 95 3.50 -9.55 2.77
CA GLY A 95 4.45 -10.35 2.00
C GLY A 95 5.41 -9.51 1.17
N ALA A 96 4.98 -8.32 0.70
CA ALA A 96 5.81 -7.35 0.00
C ALA A 96 6.92 -6.73 0.87
N GLU A 97 6.82 -6.83 2.19
CA GLU A 97 7.87 -6.40 3.13
C GLU A 97 9.01 -7.42 3.25
N TYR A 98 8.86 -8.63 2.68
CA TYR A 98 9.88 -9.68 2.71
C TYR A 98 10.47 -9.99 1.33
N GLN A 99 10.18 -9.18 0.32
CA GLN A 99 10.69 -9.35 -1.04
C GLN A 99 11.76 -8.31 -1.35
N GLU A 100 12.78 -8.70 -2.12
CA GLU A 100 13.72 -7.75 -2.70
C GLU A 100 13.00 -6.94 -3.79
N PRO A 101 12.92 -5.60 -3.67
CA PRO A 101 12.26 -4.78 -4.68
C PRO A 101 13.07 -4.72 -5.97
N MET A 102 12.38 -4.76 -7.11
CA MET A 102 12.98 -4.71 -8.44
C MET A 102 12.60 -3.42 -9.13
N LEU A 103 13.60 -2.74 -9.70
CA LEU A 103 13.45 -1.58 -10.57
C LEU A 103 13.37 -2.07 -12.02
N ASP A 104 12.24 -1.79 -12.66
CA ASP A 104 12.03 -1.99 -14.09
C ASP A 104 11.93 -0.62 -14.77
N CYS A 105 12.70 -0.41 -15.84
CA CYS A 105 12.55 0.73 -16.73
C CYS A 105 12.65 0.23 -18.18
N PRO A 106 11.51 -0.04 -18.85
CA PRO A 106 11.51 -0.71 -20.14
C PRO A 106 12.22 0.07 -21.25
N GLU A 107 12.07 1.40 -21.26
CA GLU A 107 12.68 2.28 -22.27
C GLU A 107 14.23 2.18 -22.25
N PHE A 108 14.82 1.89 -21.09
CA PHE A 108 16.26 1.71 -20.94
C PHE A 108 16.71 0.25 -20.90
N GLY A 109 15.77 -0.70 -21.03
CA GLY A 109 16.06 -2.13 -20.90
C GLY A 109 16.56 -2.55 -19.51
N VAL A 110 16.13 -1.85 -18.47
CA VAL A 110 16.56 -2.06 -17.08
C VAL A 110 15.59 -2.99 -16.38
N ALA A 111 16.12 -4.03 -15.74
CA ALA A 111 15.41 -4.89 -14.81
C ALA A 111 16.42 -5.39 -13.76
N GLU A 112 16.54 -4.67 -12.64
CA GLU A 112 17.59 -4.90 -11.64
C GLU A 112 17.10 -4.57 -10.21
N PRO A 113 17.83 -4.95 -9.15
CA PRO A 113 17.43 -4.61 -7.78
C PRO A 113 17.28 -3.09 -7.59
N ALA A 114 16.19 -2.69 -6.94
CA ALA A 114 15.88 -1.29 -6.64
C ALA A 114 16.67 -0.77 -5.43
N ASN A 115 18.00 -0.75 -5.53
CA ASN A 115 18.85 -0.12 -4.53
C ASN A 115 19.03 1.37 -4.82
N GLU A 116 19.54 2.11 -3.83
CA GLU A 116 19.74 3.56 -3.92
C GLU A 116 20.62 3.98 -5.12
N ALA A 117 21.69 3.23 -5.42
CA ALA A 117 22.58 3.57 -6.52
C ALA A 117 21.87 3.46 -7.87
N ASN A 118 21.11 2.38 -8.08
CA ASN A 118 20.36 2.13 -9.30
C ASN A 118 19.24 3.17 -9.50
N ILE A 119 18.49 3.48 -8.44
CA ILE A 119 17.42 4.49 -8.48
C ILE A 119 18.00 5.87 -8.80
N ARG A 120 19.08 6.28 -8.13
CA ARG A 120 19.75 7.56 -8.38
C ARG A 120 20.34 7.66 -9.79
N HIS A 121 20.71 6.53 -10.39
CA HIS A 121 21.23 6.50 -11.75
C HIS A 121 20.14 6.65 -12.81
N TRP A 122 19.07 5.83 -12.73
CA TRP A 122 18.12 5.70 -13.83
C TRP A 122 16.98 6.71 -13.80
N ILE A 123 16.42 7.01 -12.62
CA ILE A 123 15.21 7.84 -12.53
C ILE A 123 15.40 9.24 -13.14
N PRO A 124 16.51 9.97 -12.92
CA PRO A 124 16.68 11.29 -13.54
C PRO A 124 16.66 11.27 -15.08
N LEU A 125 16.99 10.13 -15.71
CA LEU A 125 17.04 10.02 -17.17
C LEU A 125 15.65 10.00 -17.82
N LEU A 126 14.59 9.75 -17.04
CA LEU A 126 13.21 9.73 -17.54
C LEU A 126 12.79 11.09 -18.14
N GLN A 127 13.28 12.20 -17.60
CA GLN A 127 12.90 13.56 -18.05
C GLN A 127 13.27 13.83 -19.53
N GLY A 128 14.20 13.07 -20.10
CA GLY A 128 14.59 13.17 -21.51
C GLY A 128 13.77 12.30 -22.46
N GLN A 129 12.82 11.50 -21.96
CA GLN A 129 12.12 10.46 -22.73
C GLN A 129 10.60 10.52 -22.50
N PRO A 130 9.82 11.08 -23.45
CA PRO A 130 8.38 11.37 -23.27
C PRO A 130 7.48 10.16 -22.97
N SER A 131 7.92 8.93 -23.23
CA SER A 131 7.19 7.69 -22.97
C SER A 131 7.80 6.85 -21.84
N ALA A 132 8.91 7.30 -21.25
CA ALA A 132 9.61 6.51 -20.26
C ALA A 132 8.92 6.59 -18.91
N PHE A 133 8.81 5.42 -18.28
CA PHE A 133 8.39 5.26 -16.91
C PHE A 133 9.31 4.24 -16.24
N ALA A 134 9.33 4.26 -14.93
CA ALA A 134 9.97 3.23 -14.13
C ALA A 134 9.01 2.72 -13.06
N VAL A 135 9.15 1.45 -12.71
CA VAL A 135 8.35 0.80 -11.68
C VAL A 135 9.31 0.14 -10.69
N ILE A 136 9.08 0.38 -9.40
CA ILE A 136 9.67 -0.39 -8.32
C ILE A 136 8.59 -1.37 -7.83
N GLU A 137 8.69 -2.62 -8.25
CA GLU A 137 7.80 -3.69 -7.82
C GLU A 137 8.37 -4.37 -6.58
N ARG A 138 7.54 -4.50 -5.52
CA ARG A 138 7.87 -5.33 -4.36
C ARG A 138 7.24 -6.72 -4.48
N ARG A 139 5.98 -6.77 -4.87
CA ARG A 139 5.23 -8.02 -5.05
C ARG A 139 4.00 -7.77 -5.89
N GLY A 140 3.60 -8.72 -6.74
CA GLY A 140 2.48 -8.56 -7.68
C GLY A 140 1.26 -7.84 -7.08
N GLY A 141 1.00 -6.62 -7.56
CA GLY A 141 -0.08 -5.75 -7.09
C GLY A 141 0.33 -4.66 -6.09
N THR A 142 1.57 -4.68 -5.61
CA THR A 142 2.18 -3.72 -4.67
C THR A 142 3.46 -3.13 -5.27
N TYR A 143 3.38 -1.90 -5.75
CA TYR A 143 4.46 -1.22 -6.48
C TYR A 143 4.39 0.30 -6.31
N MET A 144 5.50 0.98 -6.63
CA MET A 144 5.55 2.43 -6.87
C MET A 144 6.00 2.67 -8.31
N GLN A 145 5.32 3.58 -9.01
CA GLN A 145 5.57 3.96 -10.39
C GLN A 145 5.99 5.43 -10.46
N VAL A 146 6.86 5.75 -11.41
CA VAL A 146 7.22 7.12 -11.75
C VAL A 146 7.30 7.32 -13.25
N PHE A 147 6.82 8.45 -13.74
CA PHE A 147 7.12 8.94 -15.08
C PHE A 147 7.47 10.43 -15.02
N ALA A 148 8.02 10.98 -16.09
CA ALA A 148 8.37 12.40 -16.15
C ALA A 148 7.78 13.06 -17.39
N ASP A 149 7.41 14.33 -17.26
CA ASP A 149 7.02 15.20 -18.36
C ASP A 149 7.66 16.59 -18.21
N LEU A 150 7.10 17.60 -18.90
CA LEU A 150 7.60 18.97 -18.84
C LEU A 150 7.33 19.66 -17.50
N GLU A 151 6.36 19.18 -16.71
CA GLU A 151 5.98 19.75 -15.42
C GLU A 151 6.80 19.15 -14.27
N GLY A 152 7.26 17.90 -14.41
CA GLY A 152 8.15 17.27 -13.46
C GLY A 152 7.99 15.75 -13.43
N PHE A 153 8.25 15.17 -12.27
CA PHE A 153 8.09 13.74 -12.01
C PHE A 153 6.75 13.46 -11.35
N HIS A 154 6.00 12.50 -11.89
CA HIS A 154 4.70 12.08 -11.39
C HIS A 154 4.85 10.72 -10.73
N LEU A 155 4.40 10.61 -9.48
CA LEU A 155 4.53 9.40 -8.67
C LEU A 155 3.16 8.80 -8.39
N GLU A 156 3.09 7.49 -8.51
CA GLU A 156 1.92 6.69 -8.16
C GLU A 156 2.35 5.47 -7.35
N HIS A 157 1.47 4.94 -6.51
CA HIS A 157 1.71 3.65 -5.86
C HIS A 157 0.41 2.87 -5.70
N GLN A 158 0.52 1.55 -5.78
CA GLN A 158 -0.58 0.63 -5.58
C GLN A 158 -0.30 -0.28 -4.39
N LEU A 159 -1.33 -0.56 -3.59
CA LEU A 159 -1.28 -1.56 -2.53
C LEU A 159 -2.25 -2.69 -2.85
N VAL A 160 -1.74 -3.91 -3.07
CA VAL A 160 -2.50 -5.15 -3.33
C VAL A 160 -3.31 -5.17 -4.64
N THR A 161 -4.19 -4.20 -4.87
CA THR A 161 -5.11 -4.15 -6.03
C THR A 161 -5.23 -2.74 -6.63
N PRO A 162 -5.69 -2.60 -7.88
CA PRO A 162 -5.91 -1.28 -8.50
C PRO A 162 -6.96 -0.44 -7.78
N GLY A 163 -7.89 -1.05 -7.04
CA GLY A 163 -8.82 -0.32 -6.20
C GLY A 163 -8.16 0.45 -5.05
N SER A 164 -6.90 0.16 -4.73
CA SER A 164 -6.07 0.89 -3.74
C SER A 164 -4.81 1.44 -4.42
N HIS A 165 -5.03 2.18 -5.51
CA HIS A 165 -4.03 2.94 -6.25
C HIS A 165 -4.11 4.42 -5.85
N TYR A 166 -2.96 5.06 -5.64
CA TYR A 166 -2.84 6.44 -5.24
C TYR A 166 -1.81 7.17 -6.09
N ARG A 167 -1.94 8.49 -6.18
CA ARG A 167 -1.00 9.37 -6.87
C ARG A 167 -0.63 10.58 -6.03
N ARG A 168 0.49 11.20 -6.36
CA ARG A 168 0.79 12.58 -5.97
C ARG A 168 -0.12 13.53 -6.76
N THR A 169 -0.66 14.54 -6.09
CA THR A 169 -1.52 15.56 -6.74
C THR A 169 -0.72 16.44 -7.70
N GLU A 170 0.51 16.76 -7.33
CA GLU A 170 1.39 17.65 -8.07
C GLU A 170 2.69 16.94 -8.48
N PRO A 171 3.24 17.28 -9.66
CA PRO A 171 4.57 16.83 -10.07
C PRO A 171 5.63 17.28 -9.04
N VAL A 172 6.69 16.49 -8.92
CA VAL A 172 7.82 16.78 -8.02
C VAL A 172 9.13 16.93 -8.79
N SER A 173 10.16 17.43 -8.12
CA SER A 173 11.51 17.49 -8.70
C SER A 173 12.12 16.09 -8.84
N ALA A 174 13.16 15.98 -9.68
CA ALA A 174 13.93 14.74 -9.82
C ALA A 174 14.47 14.24 -8.47
N ASP A 175 15.04 15.14 -7.66
CA ASP A 175 15.58 14.81 -6.34
C ASP A 175 14.50 14.27 -5.39
N GLU A 176 13.32 14.91 -5.34
CA GLU A 176 12.22 14.43 -4.50
C GLU A 176 11.67 13.09 -4.98
N ALA A 177 11.57 12.88 -6.31
CA ALA A 177 11.14 11.60 -6.86
C ALA A 177 12.10 10.47 -6.49
N VAL A 178 13.40 10.71 -6.68
CA VAL A 178 14.47 9.78 -6.31
C VAL A 178 14.41 9.47 -4.82
N ASP A 179 14.38 10.47 -3.94
CA ASP A 179 14.38 10.22 -2.49
C ASP A 179 13.10 9.49 -2.04
N THR A 180 11.96 9.75 -2.68
CA THR A 180 10.71 9.03 -2.41
C THR A 180 10.81 7.56 -2.82
N LEU A 181 11.35 7.28 -4.00
CA LEU A 181 11.55 5.93 -4.52
C LEU A 181 12.59 5.14 -3.70
N VAL A 182 13.68 5.81 -3.28
CA VAL A 182 14.68 5.22 -2.37
C VAL A 182 14.06 4.89 -1.02
N SER A 183 13.27 5.80 -0.44
CA SER A 183 12.52 5.53 0.79
C SER A 183 11.62 4.29 0.61
N TYR A 184 10.82 4.25 -0.47
CA TYR A 184 9.96 3.12 -0.80
C TYR A 184 10.70 1.80 -0.99
N ALA A 185 11.85 1.79 -1.68
CA ALA A 185 12.58 0.56 -1.94
C ALA A 185 13.39 0.08 -0.73
N CYS A 186 13.99 0.99 0.02
CA CYS A 186 14.90 0.65 1.12
C CYS A 186 14.19 0.56 2.49
N GLU A 187 12.90 0.21 2.51
CA GLU A 187 12.08 -0.01 3.72
C GLU A 187 12.06 1.17 4.70
N LYS A 188 12.28 2.38 4.20
CA LYS A 188 12.09 3.58 5.00
C LYS A 188 10.68 4.07 4.73
N TYR A 189 9.91 4.41 5.76
CA TYR A 189 8.49 4.70 5.58
C TYR A 189 8.18 6.18 5.28
N GLU A 190 9.18 7.04 5.03
CA GLU A 190 8.95 8.47 4.77
C GLU A 190 8.10 8.72 3.52
N TRP A 191 8.20 7.85 2.51
CA TRP A 191 7.34 7.92 1.31
C TRP A 191 5.85 7.82 1.66
N ALA A 192 5.48 7.08 2.71
CA ALA A 192 4.08 6.89 3.10
C ALA A 192 3.44 8.18 3.66
N TYR A 193 4.26 9.11 4.14
CA TYR A 193 3.85 10.42 4.69
C TYR A 193 3.69 11.50 3.61
N LYS A 194 3.98 11.19 2.35
CA LYS A 194 3.68 12.11 1.24
C LYS A 194 2.15 12.25 1.10
N PRO A 195 1.62 13.42 0.69
CA PRO A 195 0.20 13.57 0.35
C PRO A 195 -0.17 12.72 -0.87
N TRP A 196 -0.83 11.60 -0.61
CA TRP A 196 -1.33 10.66 -1.61
C TRP A 196 -2.84 10.81 -1.77
N GLU A 197 -3.29 10.92 -3.01
CA GLU A 197 -4.71 10.92 -3.37
C GLU A 197 -5.09 9.60 -4.01
N ARG A 198 -6.20 9.00 -3.56
CA ARG A 198 -6.68 7.75 -4.13
C ARG A 198 -7.23 7.99 -5.53
N LEU A 199 -6.79 7.17 -6.48
CA LEU A 199 -7.32 7.15 -7.84
C LEU A 199 -8.64 6.38 -7.88
N GLU A 200 -9.70 7.06 -8.33
CA GLU A 200 -10.96 6.39 -8.67
C GLU A 200 -10.85 5.78 -10.07
N LEU A 201 -10.27 4.58 -10.14
CA LEU A 201 -10.26 3.80 -11.38
C LEU A 201 -11.67 3.21 -11.60
N GLN A 202 -12.40 3.77 -12.55
CA GLN A 202 -13.68 3.19 -12.98
C GLN A 202 -13.40 1.76 -13.50
N ALA A 203 -14.11 0.77 -12.96
CA ALA A 203 -14.08 -0.58 -13.48
C ALA A 203 -14.69 -0.56 -14.89
N THR A 204 -13.86 -0.65 -15.92
CA THR A 204 -14.26 -0.88 -17.31
C THR A 204 -14.65 -2.34 -17.52
#